data_AF-A0A660QPE1-F1
#
_entry.id   AF-A0A660QPE1-F1
#
_cell.length_a   1.000
_cell.length_b   1.000
_cell.length_c   1.000
_cell.angle_alpha   90.00
_cell.angle_beta   90.00
_cell.angle_gamma   90.00
#
_symmetry.space_group_name_H-M   'P 1'
#
loop_
_entity.id
_entity.type
_entity.pdbx_description
1 polymer ?
#
loop_
_entity_poly.entity_id
_entity_poly.type
_entity_poly.pdbx_seq_one_letter_code
_entity_poly.pdbx_strand_id
1 'polypeptide(L)' 'HLKRTVMGREVVVAITDGQLDFGPWESIFYYELDGKRRKRALVKIIGE' A
#
# COMPACT_ATOMS: atom_id res chain seq x y z
N HIS A 1 9.63 -15.08 1.51
CA HIS A 1 8.20 -15.39 1.28
C HIS A 1 7.33 -15.23 2.52
N LEU A 2 7.64 -15.89 3.66
CA LEU A 2 6.86 -15.73 4.92
C LEU A 2 6.61 -14.28 5.32
N LYS A 3 7.67 -13.44 5.35
CA LYS A 3 7.54 -12.03 5.75
C LYS A 3 6.53 -11.23 4.90
N ARG A 4 6.42 -11.51 3.59
CA ARG A 4 5.40 -10.88 2.72
C ARG A 4 3.99 -11.37 3.04
N THR A 5 3.85 -12.66 3.40
CA THR A 5 2.54 -13.22 3.76
C THR A 5 2.02 -12.59 5.05
N VAL A 6 2.89 -12.37 6.04
CA VAL A 6 2.51 -11.75 7.32
C VAL A 6 2.18 -10.26 7.19
N MET A 7 2.96 -9.51 6.41
CA MET A 7 2.78 -8.05 6.28
C MET A 7 1.63 -7.64 5.35
N GLY A 8 1.04 -8.59 4.61
CA GLY A 8 0.05 -8.29 3.59
C GLY A 8 0.66 -7.86 2.25
N ARG A 9 -0.04 -8.15 1.16
CA ARG A 9 0.39 -7.82 -0.22
C ARG A 9 -0.12 -6.45 -0.67
N GLU A 10 -1.29 -6.07 -0.20
CA GLU A 10 -2.05 -4.93 -0.66
C GLU A 10 -2.85 -4.36 0.51
N VAL A 11 -3.17 -3.07 0.41
CA VAL A 11 -4.00 -2.35 1.35
C VAL A 11 -5.08 -1.62 0.56
N VAL A 12 -6.28 -1.54 1.12
CA VAL A 12 -7.38 -0.75 0.58
C VAL A 12 -7.54 0.47 1.47
N VAL A 13 -7.58 1.65 0.85
CA VAL A 13 -7.68 2.94 1.53
C VAL A 13 -8.88 3.68 0.96
N ALA A 14 -9.72 4.24 1.82
CA ALA A 14 -10.86 5.04 1.39
C ALA A 14 -10.41 6.39 0.85
N ILE A 15 -11.19 6.95 -0.06
CA ILE A 15 -10.99 8.32 -0.57
C ILE A 15 -12.22 9.13 -0.18
N THR A 16 -12.01 10.16 0.62
CA THR A 16 -13.05 11.08 1.11
C THR A 16 -12.68 12.49 0.66
N ASP A 17 -13.59 13.18 -0.03
CA ASP A 17 -13.36 14.52 -0.60
C ASP A 17 -12.10 14.64 -1.46
N GLY A 18 -11.79 13.59 -2.23
CA GLY A 18 -10.61 13.53 -3.11
C GLY A 18 -9.28 13.33 -2.38
N GLN A 19 -9.29 13.09 -1.07
CA GLN A 19 -8.09 12.82 -0.26
C GLN A 19 -8.08 11.38 0.25
N LEU A 20 -6.88 10.81 0.41
CA LEU A 20 -6.72 9.52 1.06
C LEU A 20 -7.09 9.67 2.53
N ASP A 21 -8.10 8.90 2.96
CA ASP A 21 -8.62 8.95 4.32
C ASP A 21 -7.67 8.19 5.25
N PHE A 22 -6.73 8.92 5.84
CA PHE A 22 -5.73 8.42 6.77
C PHE A 22 -5.97 8.97 8.18
N GLY A 23 -5.81 8.10 9.16
CA GLY A 23 -5.61 8.51 10.55
C GLY A 23 -4.31 9.30 10.74
N PRO A 24 -4.15 9.99 11.89
CA PRO A 24 -3.02 10.90 12.14
C PRO A 24 -1.63 10.25 12.09
N TRP A 25 -1.57 8.91 12.17
CA TRP A 25 -0.32 8.14 12.17
C TRP A 25 -0.29 7.07 11.07
N GLU A 26 -1.27 7.05 10.18
CA GLU A 26 -1.32 6.06 9.11
C GLU A 26 -0.41 6.46 7.96
N SER A 27 0.27 5.47 7.38
CA SER A 27 1.22 5.66 6.29
C SER A 27 1.35 4.38 5.49
N ILE A 28 1.35 4.52 4.16
CA ILE A 28 1.54 3.38 3.25
C ILE A 28 3.03 3.19 3.01
N PHE A 29 3.53 2.00 3.34
CA PHE A 29 4.93 1.63 3.12
C PHE A 29 5.06 0.57 2.04
N TYR A 30 5.99 0.79 1.12
CA TYR A 30 6.48 -0.29 0.26
C TYR A 30 7.55 -1.08 1.02
N TYR A 31 7.16 -2.21 1.63
CA TYR A 31 8.07 -3.03 2.40
C TYR A 31 8.89 -3.97 1.51
N GLU A 32 10.09 -3.50 1.13
CA GLU A 32 11.03 -4.28 0.32
C GLU A 32 11.77 -5.31 1.16
N LEU A 33 11.49 -6.59 0.90
CA LEU A 33 11.98 -7.73 1.69
C LEU A 33 13.06 -8.55 1.00
N ASP A 34 13.40 -8.23 -0.25
CA ASP A 34 14.36 -8.95 -1.09
C ASP A 34 14.80 -8.05 -2.26
N GLY A 35 15.65 -7.06 -1.94
CA GLY A 35 16.00 -5.93 -2.81
C GLY A 35 16.95 -6.23 -3.97
N LYS A 36 17.69 -5.20 -4.41
CA LYS A 36 18.65 -5.24 -5.54
C LYS A 36 18.06 -5.63 -6.91
N ARG A 37 16.74 -5.49 -7.06
CA ARG A 37 16.01 -5.77 -8.31
C ARG A 37 14.87 -4.79 -8.49
N ARG A 38 14.50 -4.53 -9.75
CA ARG A 38 13.39 -3.61 -10.07
C ARG A 38 12.06 -4.24 -9.71
N LYS A 39 11.31 -3.60 -8.82
CA LYS A 39 9.98 -4.02 -8.39
C LYS A 39 8.98 -2.87 -8.56
N ARG A 40 7.69 -3.21 -8.60
CA ARG A 40 6.60 -2.29 -8.93
C ARG A 40 5.51 -2.41 -7.89
N ALA A 41 4.90 -1.28 -7.54
CA ALA A 41 3.63 -1.21 -6.84
C ALA A 41 2.55 -0.79 -7.86
N LEU A 42 1.33 -1.30 -7.69
CA LEU A 42 0.18 -0.93 -8.50
C LEU A 42 -0.77 -0.11 -7.62
N VAL A 43 -1.17 1.06 -8.09
CA VAL A 43 -2.23 1.87 -7.47
C VAL A 43 -3.40 1.86 -8.43
N LYS A 44 -4.58 1.51 -7.93
CA LYS A 44 -5.83 1.52 -8.69
C LYS A 44 -6.90 2.20 -7.85
N ILE A 45 -7.51 3.23 -8.42
CA ILE A 45 -8.61 3.99 -7.81
C ILE A 45 -9.88 3.65 -8.59
N ILE A 46 -10.96 3.41 -7.87
CA ILE A 46 -12.30 3.15 -8.42
C ILE A 46 -13.27 3.99 -7.60
N GLY A 47 -14.05 4.83 -8.27
CA GLY A 47 -14.98 5.78 -7.66
C GLY A 47 -15.46 6.79 -8.70
N GLU A 48 -16.47 7.58 -8.35
CA GLU A 48 -16.95 8.73 -9.12
C GLU A 48 -16.30 10.03 -8.61
#